data_AF-A0A948UXY8-F1
#
_entry.id   AF-A0A948UXY8-F1
#
_cell.length_a   1.000
_cell.length_b   1.000
_cell.length_c   1.000
_cell.angle_alpha   90.00
_cell.angle_beta   90.00
_cell.angle_gamma   90.00
#
_symmetry.space_group_name_H-M   'P 1'
#
loop_
_entity.id
_entity.type
_entity.pdbx_description
1 polymer ?
#
loop_
_entity_poly.entity_id
_entity_poly.type
_entity_poly.pdbx_seq_one_letter_code
_entity_poly.pdbx_strand_id
1 'polypeptide(L)'
;MLRSLAVATLAVACLAAGPGRAEIDSVFGNTVVSRYPDGGWVKHWFNPDGTYAAQFSDGRRLAARWSITGERVCLTNMRPYMLIPRFCTEMVDAEVGETWQSRDPLGRRVQNVLVAGRNP
;
A
#
# COMPACT_ATOMS: atom_id res chain seq x y z
N MET A 1 6.50 65.14 23.45
CA MET A 1 7.30 63.93 23.23
C MET A 1 6.53 62.74 23.79
N LEU A 2 5.95 61.87 22.96
CA LEU A 2 5.50 60.55 23.41
C LEU A 2 5.65 59.57 22.24
N ARG A 3 6.49 58.56 22.49
CA ARG A 3 7.08 57.64 21.52
C ARG A 3 6.06 56.60 21.08
N SER A 4 5.89 56.46 19.77
CA SER A 4 5.18 55.34 19.14
C SER A 4 5.84 54.01 19.51
N LEU A 5 5.06 53.06 20.02
CA LEU A 5 5.44 51.66 20.11
C LEU A 5 4.58 50.88 19.10
N ALA A 6 5.16 50.62 17.93
CA ALA A 6 4.59 49.71 16.95
C ALA A 6 4.91 48.28 17.40
N VAL A 7 3.87 47.54 17.82
CA VAL A 7 3.97 46.10 18.09
C VAL A 7 3.85 45.38 16.75
N ALA A 8 4.96 44.82 16.27
CA ALA A 8 4.97 43.97 15.09
C ALA A 8 4.57 42.55 15.48
N THR A 9 3.33 42.17 15.17
CA THR A 9 2.83 40.79 15.30
C THR A 9 3.39 39.93 14.17
N LEU A 10 4.36 39.07 14.50
CA LEU A 10 4.83 38.00 13.61
C LEU A 10 3.74 36.93 13.51
N ALA A 11 3.06 36.85 12.36
CA ALA A 11 2.17 35.75 12.02
C ALA A 11 3.01 34.52 11.65
N VAL A 12 3.05 33.53 12.54
CA VAL A 12 3.60 32.20 12.24
C VAL A 12 2.58 31.45 11.39
N ALA A 13 2.88 31.28 10.10
CA ALA A 13 2.10 30.42 9.23
C ALA A 13 2.41 28.95 9.57
N CYS A 14 1.54 28.32 10.37
CA CYS A 14 1.55 26.87 10.53
C CYS A 14 1.16 26.25 9.18
N LEU A 15 2.15 25.70 8.46
CA LEU A 15 1.90 24.75 7.38
C LEU A 15 1.28 23.50 8.02
N ALA A 16 -0.04 23.45 8.04
CA ALA A 16 -0.76 22.22 8.33
C ALA A 16 -0.45 21.25 7.19
N ALA A 17 0.50 20.33 7.41
CA ALA A 17 0.57 19.11 6.63
C ALA A 17 -0.78 18.39 6.85
N GLY A 18 -1.68 18.52 5.87
CA GLY A 18 -2.91 17.72 5.85
C GLY A 18 -2.54 16.24 5.84
N PRO A 19 -3.47 15.34 6.20
CA PRO A 19 -3.22 13.91 6.09
C PRO A 19 -2.82 13.62 4.64
N GLY A 20 -1.57 13.20 4.44
CA GLY A 20 -1.11 12.71 3.16
C GLY A 20 -2.03 11.58 2.74
N ARG A 21 -2.59 11.68 1.53
CA ARG A 21 -3.35 10.57 0.96
C ARG A 21 -2.34 9.44 0.74
N ALA A 22 -2.61 8.23 1.26
CA ALA A 22 -1.72 7.10 1.00
C ALA A 22 -1.48 6.96 -0.51
N GLU A 23 -0.23 6.79 -0.90
CA GLU A 23 0.17 6.64 -2.30
C GLU A 23 0.63 5.21 -2.57
N ILE A 24 0.36 4.69 -3.76
CA ILE A 24 0.77 3.32 -4.13
C ILE A 24 2.24 3.26 -4.58
N ASP A 25 2.88 4.39 -4.76
CA ASP A 25 4.17 4.48 -5.46
C ASP A 25 5.30 3.76 -4.71
N SER A 26 5.21 3.67 -3.38
CA SER A 26 6.21 2.99 -2.54
C SER A 26 6.32 1.49 -2.84
N VAL A 27 5.28 0.85 -3.39
CA VAL A 27 5.33 -0.57 -3.75
C VAL A 27 5.96 -0.83 -5.12
N PHE A 28 6.14 0.20 -5.95
CA PHE A 28 6.77 0.03 -7.25
C PHE A 28 8.26 -0.26 -7.12
N GLY A 29 8.71 -1.34 -7.77
CA GLY A 29 10.10 -1.80 -7.68
C GLY A 29 10.43 -2.60 -6.41
N ASN A 30 9.53 -2.58 -5.43
CA ASN A 30 9.60 -3.33 -4.19
C ASN A 30 8.70 -4.58 -4.22
N THR A 31 8.70 -5.33 -3.12
CA THR A 31 7.86 -6.52 -2.93
C THR A 31 7.04 -6.37 -1.66
N VAL A 32 5.71 -6.44 -1.77
CA VAL A 32 4.88 -6.66 -0.57
C VAL A 32 4.90 -8.16 -0.27
N VAL A 33 5.23 -8.55 0.96
CA VAL A 33 5.19 -9.95 1.39
C VAL A 33 4.10 -10.11 2.44
N SER A 34 3.01 -10.80 2.06
CA SER A 34 2.00 -11.27 3.02
C SER A 34 2.50 -12.52 3.72
N ARG A 35 2.52 -12.52 5.05
CA ARG A 35 2.81 -13.68 5.89
C ARG A 35 1.55 -14.15 6.60
N TYR A 36 1.27 -15.44 6.51
CA TYR A 36 0.15 -16.09 7.17
C TYR A 36 0.59 -16.70 8.51
N PRO A 37 -0.31 -16.81 9.49
CA PRO A 37 -0.01 -17.46 10.77
C PRO A 37 0.43 -18.92 10.66
N ASP A 38 0.02 -19.61 9.59
CA ASP A 38 0.39 -21.00 9.29
C ASP A 38 1.80 -21.14 8.65
N GLY A 39 2.52 -20.04 8.49
CA GLY A 39 3.85 -20.01 7.87
C GLY A 39 3.83 -19.85 6.35
N GLY A 40 2.65 -19.89 5.70
CA GLY A 40 2.51 -19.57 4.30
C GLY A 40 2.87 -18.12 4.00
N TRP A 41 3.27 -17.84 2.76
CA TRP A 41 3.52 -16.48 2.31
C TRP A 41 3.06 -16.24 0.87
N VAL A 42 2.81 -14.97 0.56
CA VAL A 42 2.58 -14.51 -0.80
C VAL A 42 3.43 -13.27 -1.05
N LYS A 43 4.23 -13.30 -2.12
CA LYS A 43 4.92 -12.13 -2.65
C LYS A 43 3.99 -11.45 -3.65
N HIS A 44 3.90 -10.13 -3.60
CA HIS A 44 3.08 -9.31 -4.47
C HIS A 44 3.93 -8.26 -5.17
N TRP A 45 3.70 -8.09 -6.47
CA TRP A 45 4.39 -7.11 -7.30
C TRP A 45 3.36 -6.26 -8.04
N PHE A 46 3.39 -4.96 -7.77
CA PHE A 46 2.61 -3.95 -8.46
C PHE A 46 3.52 -3.23 -9.46
N ASN A 47 2.98 -2.96 -10.65
CA ASN A 47 3.68 -2.23 -11.71
C ASN A 47 2.96 -0.92 -12.02
N PRO A 48 3.68 0.18 -12.34
CA PRO A 48 3.06 1.46 -12.71
C PRO A 48 2.07 1.37 -13.88
N ASP A 49 2.23 0.38 -14.77
CA ASP A 49 1.35 0.13 -15.92
C ASP A 49 0.00 -0.54 -15.56
N GLY A 50 -0.29 -0.72 -14.28
CA GLY A 50 -1.50 -1.38 -13.78
C GLY A 50 -1.44 -2.91 -13.80
N THR A 51 -0.32 -3.53 -14.17
CA THR A 51 -0.16 -5.00 -14.04
C THR A 51 0.19 -5.40 -12.61
N TYR A 52 -0.28 -6.58 -12.22
CA TYR A 52 -0.01 -7.18 -10.93
C TYR A 52 0.39 -8.64 -11.10
N ALA A 53 1.37 -9.08 -10.32
CA ALA A 53 1.73 -10.49 -10.19
C ALA A 53 1.87 -10.88 -8.71
N ALA A 54 1.63 -12.15 -8.41
CA ALA A 54 1.92 -12.73 -7.12
C ALA A 54 2.44 -14.17 -7.24
N GLN A 55 3.21 -14.57 -6.24
CA GLN A 55 3.71 -15.93 -6.06
C GLN A 55 3.43 -16.38 -4.64
N PHE A 56 2.86 -17.57 -4.51
CA PHE A 56 2.57 -18.23 -3.25
C PHE A 56 3.75 -19.10 -2.83
N SER A 57 3.88 -19.35 -1.53
CA SER A 57 4.92 -20.21 -0.97
C SER A 57 4.89 -21.66 -1.49
N ASP A 58 3.74 -22.11 -1.99
CA ASP A 58 3.55 -23.42 -2.63
C ASP A 58 3.90 -23.43 -4.13
N GLY A 59 4.42 -22.33 -4.67
CA GLY A 59 4.82 -22.19 -6.07
C GLY A 59 3.72 -21.73 -7.02
N ARG A 60 2.45 -21.67 -6.59
CA ARG A 60 1.37 -21.12 -7.42
C ARG A 60 1.64 -19.65 -7.75
N ARG A 61 1.13 -19.21 -8.90
CA ARG A 61 1.25 -17.83 -9.38
C ARG A 61 -0.14 -17.26 -9.70
N LEU A 62 -0.28 -15.96 -9.50
CA LEU A 62 -1.48 -15.20 -9.83
C LEU A 62 -1.07 -13.96 -10.62
N ALA A 63 -1.76 -13.67 -11.72
CA ALA A 63 -1.68 -12.41 -12.44
C ALA A 63 -3.01 -11.66 -12.30
N ALA A 64 -2.97 -10.34 -12.28
CA ALA A 64 -4.15 -9.49 -12.21
C ALA A 64 -3.89 -8.10 -12.81
N ARG A 65 -4.92 -7.27 -12.85
CA ARG A 65 -4.84 -5.82 -13.04
C ARG A 65 -5.13 -5.13 -11.72
N TRP A 66 -4.41 -4.07 -11.40
CA TRP A 66 -4.71 -3.24 -10.23
C TRP A 66 -5.21 -1.85 -10.63
N SER A 67 -6.03 -1.25 -9.77
CA SER A 67 -6.41 0.16 -9.85
C SER A 67 -6.74 0.71 -8.47
N ILE A 68 -6.66 2.04 -8.31
CA ILE A 68 -7.13 2.73 -7.10
C ILE A 68 -8.61 3.06 -7.27
N THR A 69 -9.41 2.83 -6.22
CA THR A 69 -10.82 3.23 -6.16
C THR A 69 -11.07 3.85 -4.78
N GLY A 70 -11.19 5.17 -4.72
CA GLY A 70 -11.26 5.90 -3.46
C GLY A 70 -9.95 5.81 -2.68
N GLU A 71 -9.98 5.15 -1.53
CA GLU A 71 -8.84 4.90 -0.61
C GLU A 71 -8.41 3.42 -0.64
N ARG A 72 -8.79 2.69 -1.69
CA ARG A 72 -8.58 1.24 -1.80
C ARG A 72 -7.79 0.91 -3.05
N VAL A 73 -6.89 -0.05 -2.94
CA VAL A 73 -6.29 -0.74 -4.08
C VAL A 73 -7.12 -1.98 -4.41
N CYS A 74 -7.47 -2.13 -5.67
CA CYS A 74 -8.38 -3.19 -6.13
C CYS A 74 -7.75 -4.02 -7.24
N LEU A 75 -7.82 -5.34 -7.09
CA LEU A 75 -7.42 -6.32 -8.08
C LEU A 75 -8.63 -6.79 -8.90
N THR A 76 -8.46 -6.86 -10.21
CA THR A 76 -9.43 -7.37 -11.18
C THR A 76 -8.72 -8.25 -12.22
N ASN A 77 -9.48 -8.93 -13.08
CA ASN A 77 -8.93 -9.79 -14.13
C ASN A 77 -7.93 -10.84 -13.61
N MET A 78 -8.23 -11.42 -12.45
CA MET A 78 -7.38 -12.40 -11.77
C MET A 78 -7.26 -13.70 -12.60
N ARG A 79 -6.02 -14.22 -12.72
CA ARG A 79 -5.67 -15.44 -13.47
C ARG A 79 -4.64 -16.27 -12.70
N PRO A 80 -4.88 -17.58 -12.45
CA PRO A 80 -6.08 -18.35 -12.80
C PRO A 80 -7.34 -17.79 -12.13
N TYR A 81 -8.52 -18.19 -12.63
CA TYR A 81 -9.80 -17.69 -12.12
C TYR A 81 -9.89 -17.92 -10.60
N MET A 82 -10.21 -16.85 -9.88
CA MET A 82 -10.51 -16.87 -8.45
C MET A 82 -12.03 -16.87 -8.27
N LEU A 83 -12.54 -17.41 -7.16
CA LEU A 83 -13.98 -17.42 -6.85
C LEU A 83 -14.61 -16.01 -6.76
N ILE A 84 -13.79 -14.96 -6.73
CA ILE A 84 -14.22 -13.56 -6.72
C ILE A 84 -13.69 -12.82 -7.96
N PRO A 85 -14.51 -11.97 -8.63
CA PRO A 85 -14.08 -11.24 -9.82
C PRO A 85 -13.23 -10.00 -9.48
N ARG A 86 -13.36 -9.48 -8.25
CA ARG A 86 -12.68 -8.28 -7.75
C ARG A 86 -12.36 -8.43 -6.27
N PHE A 87 -11.19 -7.96 -5.87
CA PHE A 87 -10.77 -7.88 -4.48
C PHE A 87 -10.26 -6.46 -4.20
N CYS A 88 -10.72 -5.82 -3.13
CA CYS A 88 -10.26 -4.48 -2.73
C CYS A 88 -9.78 -4.50 -1.29
N THR A 89 -8.61 -3.94 -1.06
CA THR A 89 -8.07 -3.71 0.29
C THR A 89 -7.79 -2.22 0.48
N GLU A 90 -7.78 -1.79 1.74
CA GLU A 90 -7.37 -0.44 2.10
C GLU A 90 -5.95 -0.18 1.61
N MET A 91 -5.73 1.00 1.04
CA MET A 91 -4.40 1.44 0.65
C MET A 91 -3.66 1.89 1.91
N VAL A 92 -2.49 1.32 2.14
CA VAL A 92 -1.64 1.63 3.28
C VAL A 92 -0.39 2.29 2.73
N ASP A 93 -0.08 3.46 3.27
CA ASP A 93 1.23 4.09 3.06
C ASP A 93 2.24 3.35 3.94
N ALA A 94 3.28 2.79 3.32
CA ALA A 94 4.27 1.99 4.00
C ALA A 94 5.65 2.22 3.38
N GLU A 95 6.64 2.37 4.24
CA GLU A 95 8.05 2.41 3.87
C GLU A 95 8.67 1.01 3.90
N VAL A 96 9.83 0.86 3.25
CA VAL A 96 10.58 -0.41 3.26
C VAL A 96 10.93 -0.80 4.69
N GLY A 97 10.59 -2.02 5.07
CA GLY A 97 10.78 -2.58 6.41
C GLY A 97 9.56 -2.43 7.31
N GLU A 98 8.60 -1.58 6.97
CA GLU A 98 7.38 -1.43 7.74
C GLU A 98 6.42 -2.60 7.54
N THR A 99 5.62 -2.85 8.59
CA THR A 99 4.67 -3.96 8.62
C THR A 99 3.28 -3.47 8.98
N TRP A 100 2.26 -4.10 8.38
CA TRP A 100 0.87 -3.79 8.68
C TRP A 100 -0.01 -5.03 8.64
N GLN A 101 -1.17 -4.96 9.28
CA GLN A 101 -2.15 -6.04 9.29
C GLN A 101 -3.13 -5.87 8.14
N SER A 102 -3.54 -6.97 7.52
CA SER A 102 -4.59 -6.97 6.50
C SER A 102 -5.36 -8.29 6.46
N ARG A 103 -6.21 -8.46 5.45
CA ARG A 103 -6.95 -9.69 5.18
C ARG A 103 -6.83 -10.10 3.73
N ASP A 104 -6.77 -11.40 3.49
CA ASP A 104 -6.82 -11.96 2.14
C ASP A 104 -8.27 -12.00 1.59
N PRO A 105 -8.47 -12.40 0.31
CA PRO A 105 -9.79 -12.58 -0.29
C PRO A 105 -10.78 -13.46 0.48
N LEU A 106 -10.30 -14.38 1.31
CA LEU A 106 -11.11 -15.30 2.11
C LEU A 106 -11.28 -14.79 3.56
N GLY A 107 -10.80 -13.58 3.85
CA GLY A 107 -10.89 -12.95 5.17
C GLY A 107 -9.82 -13.41 6.16
N ARG A 108 -8.86 -14.26 5.75
CA ARG A 108 -7.79 -14.73 6.63
C ARG A 108 -6.85 -13.57 6.96
N ARG A 109 -6.38 -13.50 8.21
CA ARG A 109 -5.43 -12.47 8.63
C ARG A 109 -4.07 -12.70 7.99
N VAL A 110 -3.45 -11.61 7.55
CA VAL A 110 -2.06 -11.60 7.07
C VAL A 110 -1.31 -10.44 7.72
N GLN A 111 -0.02 -10.64 7.96
CA GLN A 111 0.92 -9.57 8.26
C GLN A 111 1.70 -9.28 6.98
N ASN A 112 1.57 -8.06 6.48
CA ASN A 112 2.34 -7.58 5.34
C ASN A 112 3.65 -6.95 5.81
N VAL A 113 4.65 -6.99 4.96
CA VAL A 113 5.88 -6.20 5.06
C VAL A 113 6.26 -5.69 3.67
N LEU A 114 6.70 -4.45 3.58
CA LEU A 114 7.29 -3.93 2.36
C LEU A 114 8.79 -4.24 2.35
N VAL A 115 9.25 -4.98 1.35
CA VAL A 115 10.64 -5.43 1.22
C VAL A 115 11.28 -4.75 0.02
N ALA A 116 12.51 -4.27 0.20
CA ALA A 116 13.28 -3.65 -0.87
C ALA A 116 13.49 -4.62 -2.05
N GLY A 117 13.28 -4.11 -3.26
CA GLY A 117 13.54 -4.84 -4.49
C GLY A 117 12.52 -5.94 -4.81
N ARG A 118 12.71 -6.60 -5.96
CA ARG A 118 11.72 -7.54 -6.52
C ARG A 118 11.89 -9.01 -6.15
N ASN A 119 12.99 -9.41 -5.51
CA ASN A 119 13.35 -10.80 -5.13
C ASN A 119 12.35 -11.89 -5.61
N PRO A 120 12.41 -12.27 -6.91
CA PRO A 120 11.42 -13.13 -7.55
C PRO A 120 11.42 -14.58 -7.05
#